data_AF-A0A970F4M3-F1
#
_entry.id   AF-A0A970F4M3-F1
#
_cell.length_a   1.000
_cell.length_b   1.000
_cell.length_c   1.000
_cell.angle_alpha   90.00
_cell.angle_beta   90.00
_cell.angle_gamma   90.00
#
_symmetry.space_group_name_H-M   'P 1'
#
loop_
_entity.id
_entity.type
_entity.pdbx_description
1 polymer ?
#
loop_
_entity_poly.entity_id
_entity_poly.type
_entity_poly.pdbx_seq_one_letter_code
_entity_poly.pdbx_strand_id
1 'polypeptide(L)' 'LKLVGTDEKTIYEETKKLLTDKAAYQQMSEAKNPYGDGFASKRIVDELLKRFGK' A
#
# COMPACT_ATOMS: atom_id res chain seq x y z
N LEU A 1 -5.71 2.50 -0.30
CA LEU A 1 -4.88 3.64 -0.78
C LEU A 1 -5.82 4.73 -1.29
N LYS A 2 -5.61 6.00 -0.95
CA LYS A 2 -6.37 7.14 -1.49
C LYS A 2 -5.40 8.04 -2.27
N LEU A 3 -5.63 8.21 -3.57
CA LEU A 3 -4.85 9.13 -4.41
C LEU A 3 -5.55 10.50 -4.40
N VAL A 4 -4.84 11.55 -3.98
CA VAL A 4 -5.42 12.89 -3.75
C VAL A 4 -4.99 13.94 -4.80
N GLY A 5 -4.10 13.56 -5.73
CA GLY A 5 -3.59 14.47 -6.77
C GLY A 5 -2.50 15.42 -6.25
N THR A 6 -2.28 16.53 -6.96
CA THR A 6 -1.18 17.48 -6.72
C THR A 6 -1.65 18.89 -6.36
N ASP A 7 -2.96 19.10 -6.19
CA ASP A 7 -3.51 20.39 -5.76
C ASP A 7 -3.18 20.67 -4.29
N GLU A 8 -2.60 21.83 -4.01
CA GLU A 8 -2.07 22.18 -2.69
C GLU A 8 -3.16 22.15 -1.61
N LYS A 9 -4.32 22.75 -1.91
CA LYS A 9 -5.44 22.83 -0.96
C LYS A 9 -5.93 21.43 -0.61
N THR A 10 -6.09 20.58 -1.62
CA THR A 10 -6.51 19.19 -1.44
C THR A 10 -5.50 18.41 -0.59
N ILE A 11 -4.19 18.57 -0.83
CA ILE A 11 -3.15 17.93 -0.03
C ILE A 11 -3.22 18.38 1.44
N TYR A 12 -3.38 19.69 1.69
CA TYR A 12 -3.48 20.22 3.04
C TYR A 12 -4.69 19.67 3.80
N GLU A 13 -5.87 19.67 3.18
CA GLU A 13 -7.12 19.21 3.80
C GLU A 13 -7.06 17.71 4.14
N GLU A 14 -6.56 16.88 3.23
CA GLU A 14 -6.42 15.43 3.43
C GLU A 14 -5.37 15.09 4.50
N THR A 15 -4.25 15.82 4.51
CA THR A 15 -3.21 15.67 5.54
C THR A 15 -3.76 16.07 6.90
N LYS A 16 -4.42 17.23 6.99
CA LYS A 16 -5.06 17.70 8.23
C LYS A 16 -6.07 16.68 8.75
N LYS A 17 -6.90 16.13 7.85
CA LYS A 17 -7.88 15.09 8.21
C LYS A 17 -7.18 13.89 8.88
N LEU A 18 -6.10 13.38 8.31
CA LEU A 18 -5.36 12.25 8.90
C LEU A 18 -4.72 12.58 10.25
N LEU A 19 -4.35 13.83 10.49
CA LEU A 19 -3.76 14.28 11.76
C LEU A 19 -4.79 14.51 12.86
N THR A 20 -6.02 14.91 12.51
CA THR A 20 -7.06 15.29 13.47
C THR A 20 -8.16 14.25 13.66
N ASP A 21 -8.34 13.33 12.71
CA ASP A 21 -9.34 12.27 12.76
C ASP A 21 -8.67 10.90 12.93
N LYS A 22 -8.74 10.39 14.15
CA LYS A 22 -8.16 9.09 14.53
C LYS A 22 -8.78 7.92 13.77
N ALA A 23 -10.08 7.98 13.47
CA ALA A 23 -10.76 6.92 12.74
C ALA A 23 -10.30 6.89 11.28
N ALA A 24 -10.17 8.06 10.65
CA ALA A 24 -9.63 8.18 9.30
C ALA A 24 -8.18 7.67 9.20
N TYR A 25 -7.34 7.99 10.19
CA TYR A 25 -5.98 7.45 10.25
C TYR A 25 -5.97 5.93 10.35
N GLN A 26 -6.73 5.36 11.29
CA GLN A 26 -6.73 3.92 11.56
C GLN A 26 -7.21 3.12 10.34
N GLN A 27 -8.28 3.59 9.67
CA GLN A 27 -8.78 2.98 8.45
C GLN A 27 -7.70 2.95 7.34
N MET A 28 -6.88 3.99 7.24
CA MET A 28 -5.80 4.07 6.26
C MET A 28 -4.61 3.19 6.64
N SER A 29 -4.21 3.17 7.91
CA SER A 29 -3.04 2.39 8.38
C SER A 29 -3.27 0.88 8.31
N GLU A 30 -4.50 0.43 8.50
CA GLU A 30 -4.87 -1.00 8.46
C GLU A 30 -5.22 -1.49 7.05
N ALA A 31 -5.26 -0.59 6.06
CA ALA A 31 -5.59 -0.95 4.69
C ALA A 31 -4.56 -1.96 4.15
N LYS A 32 -5.06 -3.13 3.70
CA LYS A 32 -4.21 -4.15 3.08
C LYS A 32 -3.42 -3.55 1.91
N ASN A 33 -2.11 -3.77 1.91
CA ASN A 33 -1.25 -3.39 0.79
C ASN A 33 -1.56 -4.29 -0.42
N PRO A 34 -2.14 -3.75 -1.52
CA PRO A 34 -2.49 -4.58 -2.68
C PRO A 34 -1.25 -5.06 -3.46
N TYR A 35 -0.06 -4.48 -3.20
CA TYR A 35 1.15 -4.76 -3.97
C TYR A 35 2.01 -5.88 -3.38
N GLY A 36 1.68 -6.39 -2.19
CA GLY A 36 2.49 -7.44 -1.63
C GLY A 36 2.02 -7.93 -0.27
N ASP A 37 2.27 -9.22 -0.08
CA ASP A 37 2.10 -9.95 1.18
C ASP A 37 3.45 -10.39 1.77
N GLY A 38 4.57 -9.91 1.20
CA GLY A 38 5.93 -10.24 1.65
C GLY A 38 6.51 -11.51 1.03
N PHE A 39 5.79 -12.23 0.16
CA PHE A 39 6.27 -13.49 -0.42
C PHE A 39 6.73 -13.40 -1.88
N ALA A 40 6.91 -12.20 -2.42
CA ALA A 40 7.26 -12.00 -3.83
C ALA A 40 8.53 -12.76 -4.24
N SER A 41 9.64 -12.57 -3.52
CA SER A 41 10.91 -13.23 -3.84
C SER A 41 10.81 -14.76 -3.79
N LYS A 42 10.11 -15.29 -2.79
CA LYS A 42 9.87 -16.74 -2.66
C LYS A 42 9.10 -17.26 -3.87
N ARG A 43 7.98 -16.63 -4.24
CA ARG A 43 7.15 -17.03 -5.40
C ARG A 43 7.92 -16.99 -6.71
N ILE A 44 8.77 -15.96 -6.89
CA ILE A 44 9.62 -15.84 -8.08
C ILE A 44 10.61 -16.99 -8.16
N VAL A 45 11.31 -17.30 -7.06
CA VAL A 45 12.26 -18.42 -6.99
C VAL A 45 11.55 -19.75 -7.22
N ASP A 46 10.43 -19.99 -6.55
CA ASP A 46 9.62 -21.20 -6.70
C ASP A 46 9.22 -21.43 -8.17
N GLU A 47 8.79 -20.37 -8.86
CA GLU A 47 8.40 -20.45 -10.28
C GLU A 47 9.61 -20.69 -11.21
N LEU A 48 10.75 -20.06 -10.94
CA LEU A 48 11.98 -20.31 -11.70
C LEU A 48 12.48 -21.75 -11.54
N LEU A 49 12.47 -22.28 -10.31
CA LEU A 49 12.83 -23.67 -10.03
C LEU A 49 11.86 -24.64 -10.69
N LYS A 50 10.56 -24.36 -10.68
CA LYS A 50 9.55 -25.19 -11.36
C LYS A 50 9.74 -25.21 -12.88
N ARG A 51 10.12 -24.08 -13.49
CA ARG A 51 10.27 -23.97 -14.95
C ARG A 51 11.61 -24.48 -15.49
N PHE A 52 12.68 -24.34 -14.71
CA PHE A 52 14.05 -24.56 -15.19
C PHE A 52 14.89 -25.47 -14.30
N GLY A 53 14.40 -25.85 -13.12
CA GLY A 53 15.02 -26.88 -12.29
C GLY A 53 14.95 -28.23 -12.99
N LYS A 54 16.10 -28.91 -13.11
CA LYS A 54 16.20 -30.25 -13.67
C LYS A 54 15.59 -31.29 -12.74
#